data_AF-A0A7C3GI89-F1
#
_entry.id   AF-A0A7C3GI89-F1
#
_cell.length_a   1.000
_cell.length_b   1.000
_cell.length_c   1.000
_cell.angle_alpha   90.00
_cell.angle_beta   90.00
_cell.angle_gamma   90.00
#
_symmetry.space_group_name_H-M   'P 1'
#
loop_
_entity.id
_entity.type
_entity.pdbx_description
1 polymer ?
#
loop_
_entity_poly.entity_id
_entity_poly.type
_entity_poly.pdbx_seq_one_letter_code
_entity_poly.pdbx_strand_id
1 'polypeptide(L)'
;MNSAIEKFHELEQGVLGIVRASDVYALHIMAKIRNTEPDMAGISSILSGTKISGLNLAGNIYTKSELALLEKEGHFTNIGQQIIVATHTALESYLILKFREYYRCLVSSSDVTLIEESLKHISFRSLEDFKKLYKKFFKIHIPSFEIDYHSSDGCNFQPKNSWEALELIYKARNDIVHKGGSVEYKVASLMDSWYPFEFVRNWVASFDVNFDSYIYHNKETKLIREHKERANRCGVAI
;
A
#
# COMPACT_ATOMS: atom_id res chain seq x y z
N MET A 1 -3.12 11.78 -20.97
CA MET A 1 -3.10 10.48 -20.24
C MET A 1 -2.73 10.86 -18.81
N ASN A 2 -3.57 10.58 -17.81
CA ASN A 2 -3.23 10.93 -16.43
C ASN A 2 -1.95 10.21 -16.02
N SER A 3 -1.11 10.89 -15.25
CA SER A 3 0.13 10.30 -14.78
C SER A 3 -0.15 9.15 -13.79
N ALA A 4 0.79 8.21 -13.65
CA ALA A 4 0.65 7.08 -12.74
C ALA A 4 0.41 7.54 -11.30
N ILE A 5 1.06 8.64 -10.91
CA ILE A 5 0.90 9.25 -9.58
C ILE A 5 -0.47 9.92 -9.42
N GLU A 6 -0.99 10.60 -10.44
CA GLU A 6 -2.37 11.14 -10.40
C GLU A 6 -3.40 10.03 -10.23
N LYS A 7 -3.26 8.92 -10.96
CA LYS A 7 -4.19 7.80 -10.81
C LYS A 7 -4.07 7.13 -9.44
N PHE A 8 -2.86 7.04 -8.90
CA PHE A 8 -2.65 6.56 -7.54
C PHE A 8 -3.36 7.46 -6.51
N HIS A 9 -3.19 8.78 -6.58
CA HIS A 9 -3.85 9.72 -5.67
C HIS A 9 -5.39 9.63 -5.76
N GLU A 10 -5.95 9.46 -6.97
CA GLU A 10 -7.39 9.23 -7.12
C GLU A 10 -7.86 7.99 -6.34
N LEU A 11 -7.16 6.86 -6.49
CA LEU A 11 -7.48 5.61 -5.81
C LEU A 11 -7.24 5.72 -4.30
N GLU A 12 -6.15 6.37 -3.88
CA GLU A 12 -5.81 6.67 -2.48
C GLU A 12 -6.94 7.44 -1.79
N GLN A 13 -7.51 8.46 -2.44
CA GLN A 13 -8.68 9.18 -1.89
C GLN A 13 -9.89 8.26 -1.72
N GLY A 14 -10.09 7.32 -2.64
CA GLY A 14 -11.09 6.25 -2.50
C GLY A 14 -10.85 5.39 -1.26
N VAL A 15 -9.61 4.91 -1.05
CA VAL A 15 -9.23 4.12 0.13
C VAL A 15 -9.44 4.94 1.42
N LEU A 16 -9.04 6.21 1.44
CA LEU A 16 -9.28 7.13 2.56
C LEU A 16 -10.77 7.31 2.86
N GLY A 17 -11.64 7.23 1.85
CA GLY A 17 -13.09 7.22 2.05
C GLY A 17 -13.55 6.00 2.84
N ILE A 18 -13.02 4.82 2.54
CA ILE A 18 -13.31 3.57 3.25
C ILE A 18 -12.75 3.61 4.69
N VAL A 19 -11.52 4.12 4.87
CA VAL A 19 -10.92 4.31 6.20
C VAL A 19 -11.81 5.21 7.06
N ARG A 20 -12.26 6.35 6.54
CA ARG A 20 -13.16 7.26 7.27
C ARG A 20 -14.49 6.59 7.63
N ALA A 21 -15.07 5.79 6.73
CA ALA A 21 -16.26 5.01 7.04
C ALA A 21 -15.99 3.98 8.16
N SER A 22 -14.84 3.32 8.13
CA SER A 22 -14.42 2.38 9.20
C SER A 22 -14.21 3.07 10.54
N ASP A 23 -13.75 4.31 10.54
CA ASP A 23 -13.54 5.11 11.74
C ASP A 23 -14.85 5.44 12.44
N VAL A 24 -15.85 5.90 11.68
CA VAL A 24 -17.19 6.19 12.23
C VAL A 24 -17.78 4.91 12.82
N TYR A 25 -17.69 3.79 12.12
CA TYR A 25 -18.14 2.50 12.63
C TYR A 25 -17.39 2.09 13.90
N ALA A 26 -16.06 2.22 13.92
CA ALA A 26 -15.24 1.84 15.06
C ALA A 26 -15.51 2.67 16.30
N LEU A 27 -15.78 3.98 16.16
CA LEU A 27 -16.15 4.81 17.32
C LEU A 27 -17.45 4.32 17.98
N HIS A 28 -18.43 3.87 17.19
CA HIS A 28 -19.66 3.28 17.75
C HIS A 28 -19.41 1.91 18.40
N ILE A 29 -18.62 1.04 17.76
CA ILE A 29 -18.29 -0.29 18.31
C ILE A 29 -17.49 -0.17 19.61
N MET A 30 -16.48 0.70 19.65
CA MET A 30 -15.68 0.89 20.84
C MET A 30 -16.49 1.52 21.98
N ALA A 31 -17.38 2.48 21.68
CA ALA A 31 -18.30 3.03 22.68
C ALA A 31 -19.21 1.93 23.26
N LYS A 32 -19.75 1.04 22.42
CA LYS A 32 -20.53 -0.11 22.86
C LYS A 32 -19.72 -1.06 23.74
N ILE A 33 -18.50 -1.40 23.35
CA ILE A 33 -17.62 -2.30 24.13
C ILE A 33 -17.27 -1.69 25.49
N ARG A 34 -17.05 -0.37 25.54
CA ARG A 34 -16.67 0.38 26.74
C ARG A 34 -17.85 0.78 27.61
N ASN A 35 -19.09 0.54 27.15
CA ASN A 35 -20.32 1.01 27.78
C ASN A 35 -20.31 2.54 28.00
N THR A 36 -19.93 3.28 26.97
CA THR A 36 -19.90 4.75 26.94
C THR A 36 -20.71 5.29 25.76
N GLU A 37 -21.01 6.59 25.76
CA GLU A 37 -21.55 7.27 24.59
C GLU A 37 -20.51 7.34 23.45
N PRO A 38 -20.94 7.29 22.17
CA PRO A 38 -20.06 7.53 21.03
C PRO A 38 -19.46 8.94 21.04
N ASP A 39 -18.21 9.08 20.62
CA ASP A 39 -17.56 10.38 20.44
C ASP A 39 -18.14 11.12 19.21
N MET A 40 -19.25 11.82 19.42
CA MET A 40 -19.96 12.55 18.36
C MET A 40 -19.13 13.71 17.77
N ALA A 41 -18.21 14.30 18.54
CA ALA A 41 -17.32 15.35 18.05
C ALA A 41 -16.25 14.75 17.12
N GLY A 42 -15.68 13.61 17.49
CA GLY A 42 -14.79 12.82 16.65
C GLY A 42 -15.46 12.37 15.36
N ILE A 43 -16.67 11.81 15.45
CA ILE A 43 -17.47 11.40 14.28
C ILE A 43 -17.71 12.59 13.34
N SER A 44 -18.13 13.74 13.86
CA SER A 44 -18.37 14.94 13.04
C SER A 44 -17.11 15.42 12.32
N SER A 45 -15.95 15.32 12.99
CA SER A 45 -14.64 15.68 12.41
C SER A 45 -14.19 14.73 11.30
N ILE A 46 -14.50 13.43 11.43
CA ILE A 46 -14.22 12.43 10.39
C ILE A 46 -15.13 12.64 9.18
N LEU A 47 -16.43 12.90 9.41
CA LEU A 47 -17.42 13.13 8.35
C LEU A 47 -17.13 14.40 7.54
N SER A 48 -16.54 15.43 8.15
CA SER A 48 -16.09 16.64 7.43
C SER A 48 -14.82 16.41 6.59
N GLY A 49 -14.23 15.21 6.64
CA GLY A 49 -13.04 14.85 5.87
C GLY A 49 -11.73 15.41 6.42
N THR A 50 -11.75 15.95 7.64
CA THR A 50 -10.60 16.65 8.22
C THR A 50 -9.64 15.74 9.01
N LYS A 51 -10.10 14.57 9.46
CA LYS A 51 -9.35 13.69 10.36
C LYS A 51 -9.66 12.20 10.13
N ILE A 52 -8.74 11.36 10.59
CA ILE A 52 -8.94 9.92 10.85
C ILE A 52 -8.96 9.68 12.37
N SER A 53 -9.53 8.56 12.78
CA SER A 53 -9.58 8.16 14.20
C SER A 53 -8.19 7.79 14.72
N GLY A 54 -7.91 8.16 15.97
CA GLY A 54 -6.71 7.70 16.69
C GLY A 54 -6.65 6.18 16.84
N LEU A 55 -7.80 5.49 16.74
CA LEU A 55 -7.90 4.02 16.74
C LEU A 55 -7.07 3.34 15.64
N ASN A 56 -6.72 4.06 14.55
CA ASN A 56 -5.83 3.54 13.51
C ASN A 56 -4.35 3.60 13.88
N LEU A 57 -3.97 4.47 14.82
CA LEU A 57 -2.61 4.98 14.94
C LEU A 57 -1.86 4.50 16.18
N ALA A 58 -2.56 4.06 17.23
CA ALA A 58 -1.91 3.72 18.48
C ALA A 58 -2.59 2.53 19.16
N GLY A 59 -1.84 1.44 19.30
CA GLY A 59 -2.33 0.21 19.91
C GLY A 59 -2.61 0.35 21.40
N ASN A 60 -1.96 1.30 22.08
CA ASN A 60 -2.24 1.63 23.48
C ASN A 60 -3.63 2.24 23.70
N ILE A 61 -4.34 2.65 22.65
CA ILE A 61 -5.75 3.07 22.75
C ILE A 61 -6.64 1.86 23.01
N TYR A 62 -6.21 0.66 22.63
CA TYR A 62 -6.93 -0.58 22.92
C TYR A 62 -6.34 -1.28 24.15
N THR A 63 -7.22 -1.85 24.96
CA THR A 63 -6.81 -2.85 25.94
C THR A 63 -6.63 -4.22 25.26
N LYS A 64 -5.85 -5.12 25.88
CA LYS A 64 -5.68 -6.50 25.38
C LYS A 64 -7.02 -7.25 25.28
N SER A 65 -7.92 -7.05 26.25
CA SER A 65 -9.26 -7.65 26.24
C SER A 65 -10.14 -7.10 25.13
N GLU A 66 -10.03 -5.81 24.81
CA GLU A 66 -10.73 -5.22 23.68
C GLU A 66 -10.25 -5.82 22.36
N LEU A 67 -8.93 -5.90 22.13
CA LEU A 67 -8.38 -6.52 20.92
C LEU A 67 -8.83 -7.98 20.76
N ALA A 68 -8.80 -8.76 21.83
CA ALA A 68 -9.27 -10.15 21.80
C ALA A 68 -10.76 -10.27 21.47
N LEU A 69 -11.60 -9.36 22.00
CA LEU A 69 -13.02 -9.31 21.68
C LEU A 69 -13.26 -8.89 20.22
N LEU A 70 -12.55 -7.88 19.74
CA LEU A 70 -12.63 -7.41 18.36
C LEU A 70 -12.24 -8.51 17.37
N GLU A 71 -11.17 -9.27 17.65
CA GLU A 71 -10.76 -10.42 16.83
C GLU A 71 -11.84 -11.51 16.84
N LYS A 72 -12.34 -11.86 18.04
CA LYS A 72 -13.33 -12.92 18.21
C LYS A 72 -14.64 -12.64 17.48
N GLU A 73 -15.16 -11.41 17.62
CA GLU A 73 -16.43 -11.00 17.03
C GLU A 73 -16.28 -10.55 15.57
N GLY A 74 -15.04 -10.38 15.09
CA GLY A 74 -14.73 -10.00 13.71
C GLY A 74 -15.25 -8.62 13.31
N HIS A 75 -15.39 -7.70 14.27
CA HIS A 75 -16.03 -6.40 14.06
C HIS A 75 -15.40 -5.61 12.90
N PHE A 76 -14.07 -5.61 12.79
CA PHE A 76 -13.36 -4.84 11.77
C PHE A 76 -12.86 -5.68 10.61
N THR A 77 -13.04 -7.00 10.64
CA THR A 77 -12.45 -7.94 9.68
C THR A 77 -12.85 -7.59 8.24
N ASN A 78 -14.15 -7.48 7.97
CA ASN A 78 -14.62 -7.28 6.60
C ASN A 78 -14.18 -5.92 6.03
N ILE A 79 -14.39 -4.84 6.77
CA ILE A 79 -14.04 -3.50 6.28
C ILE A 79 -12.53 -3.30 6.17
N GLY A 80 -11.75 -3.82 7.12
CA GLY A 80 -10.29 -3.76 7.06
C GLY A 80 -9.72 -4.61 5.93
N GLN A 81 -10.30 -5.78 5.65
CA GLN A 81 -9.94 -6.58 4.47
C GLN A 81 -10.23 -5.83 3.15
N GLN A 82 -11.35 -5.11 3.05
CA GLN A 82 -11.62 -4.27 1.87
C GLN A 82 -10.60 -3.14 1.71
N ILE A 83 -10.14 -2.53 2.82
CA ILE A 83 -9.05 -1.54 2.79
C ILE A 83 -7.76 -2.16 2.24
N ILE A 84 -7.41 -3.39 2.63
CA ILE A 84 -6.22 -4.09 2.10
C ILE A 84 -6.36 -4.38 0.60
N VAL A 85 -7.52 -4.87 0.16
CA VAL A 85 -7.79 -5.14 -1.26
C VAL A 85 -7.70 -3.85 -2.09
N ALA A 86 -8.31 -2.76 -1.60
CA ALA A 86 -8.27 -1.47 -2.28
C ALA A 86 -6.85 -0.88 -2.30
N THR A 87 -6.11 -0.99 -1.20
CA THR A 87 -4.69 -0.59 -1.08
C THR A 87 -3.82 -1.31 -2.10
N HIS A 88 -3.92 -2.64 -2.18
CA HIS A 88 -3.20 -3.43 -3.17
C HIS A 88 -3.58 -3.01 -4.59
N THR A 89 -4.87 -2.80 -4.86
CA THR A 89 -5.37 -2.39 -6.18
C THR A 89 -4.78 -1.03 -6.61
N ALA A 90 -4.65 -0.09 -5.67
CA ALA A 90 -4.01 1.19 -5.92
C ALA A 90 -2.52 1.04 -6.26
N LEU A 91 -1.78 0.24 -5.48
CA LEU A 91 -0.37 -0.08 -5.73
C LEU A 91 -0.16 -0.77 -7.09
N GLU A 92 -0.95 -1.79 -7.39
CA GLU A 92 -0.88 -2.54 -8.66
C GLU A 92 -1.14 -1.62 -9.84
N SER A 93 -2.17 -0.79 -9.76
CA SER A 93 -2.48 0.22 -10.78
C SER A 93 -1.33 1.19 -10.99
N TYR A 94 -0.74 1.69 -9.90
CA TYR A 94 0.43 2.56 -9.94
C TYR A 94 1.61 1.89 -10.65
N LEU A 95 1.99 0.68 -10.23
CA LEU A 95 3.15 -0.02 -10.80
C LEU A 95 2.97 -0.34 -12.30
N ILE A 96 1.76 -0.67 -12.74
CA ILE A 96 1.46 -0.92 -14.15
C ILE A 96 1.58 0.38 -14.95
N LEU A 97 0.98 1.46 -14.47
CA LEU A 97 0.99 2.75 -15.16
C LEU A 97 2.40 3.35 -15.18
N LYS A 98 3.11 3.31 -14.06
CA LYS A 98 4.48 3.84 -13.96
C LYS A 98 5.45 3.05 -14.85
N PHE A 99 5.28 1.74 -14.96
CA PHE A 99 6.04 0.94 -15.93
C PHE A 99 5.83 1.46 -17.36
N ARG A 100 4.57 1.70 -17.75
CA ARG A 100 4.24 2.21 -19.08
C ARG A 100 4.83 3.60 -19.32
N GLU A 101 4.81 4.47 -18.32
CA GLU A 101 5.45 5.78 -18.38
C GLU A 101 6.95 5.70 -18.61
N TYR A 102 7.65 4.90 -17.81
CA TYR A 102 9.09 4.68 -17.97
C TYR A 102 9.41 4.03 -19.31
N TYR A 103 8.60 3.08 -19.77
CA TYR A 103 8.81 2.42 -21.06
C TYR A 103 8.69 3.41 -22.22
N ARG A 104 7.66 4.29 -22.22
CA ARG A 104 7.51 5.35 -23.23
C ARG A 104 8.70 6.29 -23.25
N CYS A 105 9.18 6.68 -22.06
CA CYS A 105 10.36 7.54 -21.94
C CYS A 105 11.63 6.85 -22.47
N LEU A 106 11.84 5.57 -22.16
CA LEU A 106 13.02 4.82 -22.58
C LEU A 106 13.07 4.65 -24.11
N VAL A 107 11.94 4.33 -24.73
CA VAL A 107 11.91 3.96 -26.15
C VAL A 107 11.97 5.17 -27.07
N SER A 108 11.51 6.36 -26.63
CA SER A 108 11.68 7.67 -27.30
C SER A 108 11.63 7.63 -28.85
N SER A 109 10.83 6.73 -29.42
CA SER A 109 10.77 6.49 -30.87
C SER A 109 9.65 7.33 -31.48
N SER A 110 9.80 7.68 -32.76
CA SER A 110 8.83 8.47 -33.51
C SER A 110 7.52 7.72 -33.78
N ASP A 111 7.42 6.42 -33.50
CA ASP A 111 6.23 5.61 -33.73
C ASP A 111 5.58 5.16 -32.42
N VAL A 112 4.71 6.04 -31.92
CA VAL A 112 3.85 5.81 -30.75
C VAL A 112 3.01 4.53 -30.90
N THR A 113 2.65 4.15 -32.12
CA THR A 113 1.81 2.96 -32.40
C THR A 113 2.53 1.69 -31.99
N LEU A 114 3.80 1.56 -32.37
CA LEU A 114 4.62 0.38 -32.07
C LEU A 114 4.93 0.25 -30.57
N ILE A 115 5.09 1.39 -29.88
CA ILE A 115 5.23 1.43 -28.41
C ILE A 115 3.97 0.90 -27.73
N GLU A 116 2.79 1.39 -28.12
CA GLU A 116 1.53 0.98 -27.51
C GLU A 116 1.18 -0.47 -27.84
N GLU A 117 1.50 -0.97 -29.04
CA GLU A 117 1.38 -2.40 -29.37
C GLU A 117 2.27 -3.27 -28.50
N SER A 118 3.52 -2.88 -28.31
CA SER A 118 4.46 -3.60 -27.43
C SER A 118 3.95 -3.68 -25.99
N LEU A 119 3.41 -2.56 -25.47
CA LEU A 119 2.85 -2.48 -24.12
C LEU A 119 1.62 -3.37 -23.91
N LYS A 120 0.82 -3.63 -24.96
CA LYS A 120 -0.34 -4.54 -24.89
C LYS A 120 0.06 -6.00 -24.63
N HIS A 121 1.26 -6.39 -25.05
CA HIS A 121 1.77 -7.76 -24.85
C HIS A 121 2.43 -7.98 -23.49
N ILE A 122 2.63 -6.92 -22.69
CA ILE A 122 3.20 -7.02 -21.36
C ILE A 122 2.08 -7.30 -20.35
N SER A 123 2.20 -8.42 -19.63
CA SER A 123 1.24 -8.85 -18.62
C SER A 123 1.87 -8.76 -17.22
N PHE A 124 1.11 -8.21 -16.28
CA PHE A 124 1.44 -8.16 -14.86
C PHE A 124 0.42 -9.01 -14.11
N ARG A 125 0.78 -10.26 -13.77
CA ARG A 125 -0.11 -11.20 -13.08
C ARG A 125 0.29 -11.45 -11.64
N SER A 126 1.52 -11.08 -11.29
CA SER A 126 2.11 -11.33 -9.98
C SER A 126 3.18 -10.30 -9.63
N LEU A 127 3.52 -10.20 -8.35
CA LEU A 127 4.68 -9.42 -7.88
C LEU A 127 6.00 -9.83 -8.57
N GLU A 128 6.15 -11.11 -8.91
CA GLU A 128 7.34 -11.60 -9.61
C GLU A 128 7.43 -11.04 -11.05
N ASP A 129 6.30 -10.79 -11.72
CA ASP A 129 6.29 -10.15 -13.03
C ASP A 129 6.79 -8.71 -12.93
N PHE A 130 6.32 -7.95 -11.94
CA PHE A 130 6.81 -6.58 -11.68
C PHE A 130 8.32 -6.58 -11.45
N LYS A 131 8.81 -7.43 -10.54
CA LYS A 131 10.24 -7.58 -10.25
C LYS A 131 11.07 -7.88 -11.49
N LYS A 132 10.64 -8.84 -12.31
CA LYS A 132 11.35 -9.23 -13.55
C LYS A 132 11.35 -8.10 -14.57
N LEU A 133 10.20 -7.48 -14.81
CA LEU A 133 10.03 -6.47 -15.84
C LEU A 133 10.75 -5.16 -15.49
N TYR A 134 10.59 -4.64 -14.28
CA TYR A 134 11.30 -3.44 -13.84
C TYR A 134 12.82 -3.62 -13.85
N LYS A 135 13.32 -4.80 -13.43
CA LYS A 135 14.76 -5.11 -13.52
C LYS A 135 15.23 -5.17 -14.97
N LYS A 136 14.47 -5.85 -15.84
CA LYS A 136 14.84 -6.05 -17.24
C LYS A 136 14.94 -4.74 -18.00
N PHE A 137 13.92 -3.88 -17.88
CA PHE A 137 13.79 -2.68 -18.72
C PHE A 137 14.44 -1.44 -18.10
N PHE A 138 14.41 -1.30 -16.77
CA PHE A 138 14.83 -0.05 -16.11
C PHE A 138 15.98 -0.23 -15.14
N LYS A 139 16.51 -1.45 -15.00
CA LYS A 139 17.49 -1.79 -13.95
C LYS A 139 16.99 -1.44 -12.55
N ILE A 140 15.68 -1.56 -12.32
CA ILE A 140 15.08 -1.32 -11.01
C ILE A 140 14.82 -2.68 -10.35
N HIS A 141 15.52 -2.98 -9.27
CA HIS A 141 15.29 -4.21 -8.51
C HIS A 141 14.33 -3.95 -7.36
N ILE A 142 13.02 -3.99 -7.61
CA ILE A 142 11.96 -3.67 -6.63
C ILE A 142 12.23 -4.25 -5.22
N PRO A 143 12.65 -5.53 -5.05
CA PRO A 143 12.91 -6.08 -3.72
C PRO A 143 14.04 -5.39 -2.92
N SER A 144 14.92 -4.64 -3.57
CA SER A 144 15.98 -3.84 -2.93
C SER A 144 15.58 -2.40 -2.66
N PHE A 145 14.37 -1.99 -3.08
CA PHE A 145 13.83 -0.67 -2.75
C PHE A 145 13.20 -0.71 -1.37
N GLU A 146 13.85 -0.02 -0.44
CA GLU A 146 13.53 -0.03 0.98
C GLU A 146 13.17 1.38 1.42
N ILE A 147 12.11 1.52 2.21
CA ILE A 147 11.74 2.74 2.91
C ILE A 147 11.70 2.47 4.41
N ASP A 148 11.95 3.51 5.20
CA ASP A 148 11.68 3.44 6.63
C ASP A 148 10.16 3.48 6.84
N TYR A 149 9.64 2.50 7.58
CA TYR A 149 8.26 2.49 8.05
C TYR A 149 8.18 1.86 9.42
N HIS A 150 7.13 2.21 10.16
CA HIS A 150 6.87 1.71 11.49
C HIS A 150 5.40 1.38 11.63
N SER A 151 5.10 0.35 12.41
CA SER A 151 3.76 0.03 12.89
C SER A 151 3.73 0.11 14.41
N SER A 152 2.55 0.39 14.97
CA SER A 152 2.37 0.42 16.43
C SER A 152 2.42 -0.99 17.02
N ASP A 153 2.81 -1.06 18.29
CA ASP A 153 2.59 -2.21 19.15
C ASP A 153 1.13 -2.69 19.06
N GLY A 154 0.94 -4.02 18.99
CA GLY A 154 -0.38 -4.63 18.88
C GLY A 154 -0.97 -4.70 17.47
N CYS A 155 -0.29 -4.14 16.45
CA CYS A 155 -0.64 -4.37 15.05
C CYS A 155 0.00 -5.67 14.53
N ASN A 156 -0.76 -6.43 13.74
CA ASN A 156 -0.31 -7.65 13.06
C ASN A 156 0.56 -7.37 11.83
N PHE A 157 0.66 -6.12 11.37
CA PHE A 157 1.53 -5.72 10.26
C PHE A 157 2.97 -5.52 10.74
N GLN A 158 3.77 -6.58 10.71
CA GLN A 158 5.17 -6.58 11.15
C GLN A 158 6.14 -7.20 10.11
N PRO A 159 6.18 -6.70 8.86
CA PRO A 159 7.16 -7.17 7.90
C PRO A 159 8.58 -6.70 8.31
N LYS A 160 9.64 -7.43 7.91
CA LYS A 160 11.03 -7.06 8.27
C LYS A 160 11.64 -6.05 7.31
N ASN A 161 11.06 -5.89 6.13
CA ASN A 161 11.53 -5.02 5.06
C ASN A 161 10.37 -4.70 4.11
N SER A 162 10.59 -3.75 3.21
CA SER A 162 9.59 -3.26 2.27
C SER A 162 9.13 -4.34 1.29
N TRP A 163 10.00 -5.29 0.92
CA TRP A 163 9.60 -6.39 0.04
C TRP A 163 8.65 -7.37 0.72
N GLU A 164 8.96 -7.78 1.94
CA GLU A 164 8.08 -8.64 2.75
C GLU A 164 6.73 -7.96 3.02
N ALA A 165 6.72 -6.64 3.19
CA ALA A 165 5.50 -5.84 3.31
C ALA A 165 4.61 -5.94 2.06
N LEU A 166 5.19 -5.80 0.87
CA LEU A 166 4.47 -5.94 -0.40
C LEU A 166 3.96 -7.37 -0.59
N GLU A 167 4.78 -8.38 -0.27
CA GLU A 167 4.39 -9.79 -0.34
C GLU A 167 3.22 -10.10 0.59
N LEU A 168 3.24 -9.59 1.83
CA LEU A 168 2.17 -9.76 2.80
C LEU A 168 0.85 -9.16 2.30
N ILE A 169 0.89 -7.94 1.75
CA ILE A 169 -0.29 -7.26 1.18
C ILE A 169 -0.84 -8.03 -0.02
N TYR A 170 0.03 -8.47 -0.93
CA TYR A 170 -0.35 -9.25 -2.11
C TYR A 170 -1.01 -10.58 -1.75
N LYS A 171 -0.40 -11.33 -0.82
CA LYS A 171 -0.97 -12.60 -0.32
C LYS A 171 -2.31 -12.38 0.36
N ALA A 172 -2.39 -11.38 1.25
CA ALA A 172 -3.63 -11.05 1.95
C ALA A 172 -4.75 -10.72 0.95
N ARG A 173 -4.49 -9.86 -0.03
CA ARG A 173 -5.44 -9.54 -1.10
C ARG A 173 -5.89 -10.78 -1.87
N ASN A 174 -4.97 -11.66 -2.25
CA ASN A 174 -5.31 -12.88 -2.99
C ASN A 174 -6.18 -13.83 -2.17
N ASP A 175 -5.84 -14.04 -0.90
CA ASP A 175 -6.66 -14.85 0.00
C ASP A 175 -8.06 -14.24 0.15
N ILE A 176 -8.18 -12.93 0.38
CA ILE A 176 -9.48 -12.25 0.53
C ILE A 176 -10.32 -12.41 -0.74
N VAL A 177 -9.75 -12.14 -1.92
CA VAL A 177 -10.50 -12.18 -3.19
C VAL A 177 -10.91 -13.61 -3.58
N HIS A 178 -10.09 -14.62 -3.29
CA HIS A 178 -10.35 -15.99 -3.74
C HIS A 178 -10.99 -16.90 -2.69
N LYS A 179 -10.78 -16.62 -1.40
CA LYS A 179 -11.24 -17.45 -0.28
C LYS A 179 -12.23 -16.73 0.64
N GLY A 180 -12.45 -15.43 0.44
CA GLY A 180 -13.36 -14.62 1.26
C GLY A 180 -12.75 -14.14 2.58
N GLY A 181 -11.46 -14.36 2.81
CA GLY A 181 -10.74 -13.88 3.99
C GLY A 181 -9.25 -14.19 3.92
N SER A 182 -8.42 -13.41 4.62
CA SER A 182 -6.98 -13.65 4.68
C SER A 182 -6.63 -14.71 5.71
N VAL A 183 -5.77 -15.68 5.33
CA VAL A 183 -5.37 -16.79 6.19
C VAL A 183 -4.11 -16.45 6.99
N GLU A 184 -3.09 -15.91 6.32
CA GLU A 184 -1.81 -15.57 6.95
C GLU A 184 -1.86 -14.23 7.69
N TYR A 185 -2.63 -13.26 7.18
CA TYR A 185 -2.68 -11.91 7.72
C TYR A 185 -4.04 -11.62 8.36
N LYS A 186 -4.08 -11.62 9.69
CA LYS A 186 -5.32 -11.38 10.44
C LYS A 186 -5.61 -9.89 10.61
N VAL A 187 -6.78 -9.48 10.16
CA VAL A 187 -7.34 -8.15 10.45
C VAL A 187 -8.18 -8.25 11.72
N ALA A 188 -7.64 -7.79 12.85
CA ALA A 188 -8.33 -7.81 14.14
C ALA A 188 -8.74 -6.39 14.59
N SER A 189 -7.96 -5.39 14.18
CA SER A 189 -8.13 -3.98 14.55
C SER A 189 -8.05 -3.09 13.31
N LEU A 190 -8.40 -1.80 13.46
CA LEU A 190 -8.24 -0.83 12.38
C LEU A 190 -6.77 -0.64 11.98
N MET A 191 -5.84 -0.76 12.94
CA MET A 191 -4.40 -0.71 12.70
C MET A 191 -3.95 -1.72 11.65
N ASP A 192 -4.54 -2.91 11.66
CA ASP A 192 -4.23 -3.99 10.71
C ASP A 192 -4.70 -3.69 9.28
N SER A 193 -5.46 -2.62 9.07
CA SER A 193 -5.77 -2.11 7.73
C SER A 193 -5.09 -0.79 7.43
N TRP A 194 -4.84 0.03 8.46
CA TRP A 194 -4.18 1.32 8.33
C TRP A 194 -2.70 1.21 7.97
N TYR A 195 -1.91 0.42 8.70
CA TYR A 195 -0.46 0.34 8.46
C TYR A 195 -0.09 -0.23 7.08
N PRO A 196 -0.76 -1.26 6.55
CA PRO A 196 -0.58 -1.65 5.15
C PRO A 196 -0.85 -0.51 4.17
N PHE A 197 -1.92 0.25 4.40
CA PHE A 197 -2.28 1.39 3.56
C PHE A 197 -1.25 2.52 3.65
N GLU A 198 -0.89 2.94 4.86
CA GLU A 198 0.14 3.97 5.11
C GLU A 198 1.50 3.59 4.51
N PHE A 199 1.92 2.33 4.68
CA PHE A 199 3.13 1.80 4.05
C PHE A 199 3.09 2.00 2.53
N VAL A 200 2.01 1.58 1.85
CA VAL A 200 1.89 1.72 0.39
C VAL A 200 1.95 3.17 -0.06
N ARG A 201 1.29 4.08 0.66
CA ARG A 201 1.34 5.53 0.35
C ARG A 201 2.77 6.06 0.39
N ASN A 202 3.48 5.78 1.49
CA ASN A 202 4.86 6.22 1.67
C ASN A 202 5.81 5.57 0.67
N TRP A 203 5.58 4.28 0.37
CA TRP A 203 6.37 3.53 -0.59
C TRP A 203 6.20 4.09 -2.00
N VAL A 204 4.97 4.35 -2.45
CA VAL A 204 4.68 4.93 -3.76
C VAL A 204 5.27 6.33 -3.88
N ALA A 205 5.03 7.20 -2.90
CA ALA A 205 5.57 8.56 -2.92
C ALA A 205 7.11 8.57 -2.99
N SER A 206 7.75 7.68 -2.22
CA SER A 206 9.21 7.55 -2.22
C SER A 206 9.72 6.96 -3.54
N PHE A 207 9.05 5.94 -4.08
CA PHE A 207 9.43 5.31 -5.34
C PHE A 207 9.33 6.33 -6.48
N ASP A 208 8.20 7.02 -6.57
CA ASP A 208 7.88 8.02 -7.58
C ASP A 208 8.96 9.10 -7.64
N VAL A 209 9.18 9.83 -6.54
CA VAL A 209 10.13 10.94 -6.50
C VAL A 209 11.57 10.49 -6.80
N ASN A 210 12.00 9.35 -6.25
CA ASN A 210 13.39 8.92 -6.37
C ASN A 210 13.69 8.32 -7.75
N PHE A 211 12.83 7.46 -8.28
CA PHE A 211 13.06 6.86 -9.60
C PHE A 211 12.70 7.83 -10.72
N ASP A 212 11.76 8.76 -10.57
CA ASP A 212 11.52 9.80 -11.58
C ASP A 212 12.74 10.73 -11.71
N SER A 213 13.33 11.14 -10.58
CA SER A 213 14.59 11.89 -10.55
C SER A 213 15.71 11.15 -11.29
N TYR A 214 15.80 9.83 -11.09
CA TYR A 214 16.82 9.00 -11.73
C TYR A 214 16.56 8.78 -13.23
N ILE A 215 15.34 8.40 -13.60
CA ILE A 215 14.98 8.01 -14.97
C ILE A 215 14.86 9.23 -15.89
N TYR A 216 14.23 10.33 -15.43
CA TYR A 216 13.98 11.49 -16.29
C TYR A 216 15.09 12.54 -16.26
N HIS A 217 15.85 12.61 -15.16
CA HIS A 217 16.83 13.66 -14.95
C HIS A 217 18.25 13.14 -14.70
N ASN A 218 18.46 11.82 -14.74
CA ASN A 218 19.73 11.18 -14.44
C ASN A 218 20.33 11.64 -13.10
N LYS A 219 19.47 12.00 -12.14
CA LYS A 219 19.87 12.53 -10.84
C LYS A 219 19.69 11.46 -9.78
N GLU A 220 20.82 10.98 -9.29
CA GLU A 220 20.87 9.96 -8.27
C GLU A 220 20.66 10.54 -6.86
N THR A 221 19.65 10.03 -6.15
CA THR A 221 19.38 10.41 -4.76
C THR A 221 20.13 9.50 -3.78
N LYS A 222 20.11 9.85 -2.49
CA LYS A 222 20.60 8.95 -1.43
C LYS A 222 19.91 7.59 -1.48
N LEU A 223 18.59 7.57 -1.62
CA LEU A 223 17.80 6.33 -1.63
C LEU A 223 18.12 5.43 -2.83
N ILE A 224 18.40 6.02 -4.00
CA ILE A 224 18.81 5.26 -5.20
C ILE A 224 20.20 4.64 -5.03
N ARG A 225 21.16 5.37 -4.45
CA ARG A 225 22.50 4.80 -4.16
C ARG A 225 22.38 3.59 -3.23
N GLU A 226 21.64 3.74 -2.14
CA GLU A 226 21.42 2.65 -1.19
C GLU A 226 20.67 1.47 -1.81
N HIS A 227 19.70 1.73 -2.69
CA HIS A 227 19.01 0.70 -3.47
C HIS A 227 19.99 -0.10 -4.33
N LYS A 228 20.89 0.56 -5.06
CA LYS A 228 21.92 -0.10 -5.88
C LYS A 228 22.89 -0.91 -5.02
N GLU A 229 23.33 -0.38 -3.89
CA GLU A 229 24.16 -1.12 -2.94
C GLU A 229 23.46 -2.38 -2.43
N ARG A 230 22.17 -2.28 -2.05
CA ARG A 230 21.36 -3.44 -1.63
C ARG A 230 21.21 -4.46 -2.74
N ALA A 231 20.92 -4.03 -3.97
CA ALA A 231 20.80 -4.92 -5.12
C ALA A 231 22.11 -5.67 -5.41
N ASN A 232 23.26 -4.97 -5.37
CA ASN A 232 24.58 -5.57 -5.56
C ASN A 232 24.90 -6.61 -4.47
N ARG A 233 24.55 -6.32 -3.21
CA ARG A 233 24.70 -7.30 -2.10
C ARG A 233 23.85 -8.56 -2.31
N CYS A 234 22.73 -8.44 -3.00
CA CYS A 234 21.88 -9.57 -3.40
C CYS A 234 22.34 -10.26 -4.70
N GLY A 235 23.52 -9.92 -5.25
CA GLY A 235 24.03 -10.49 -6.50
C GLY A 235 23.29 -10.00 -7.75
N VAL A 236 22.57 -8.89 -7.65
CA VAL A 236 21.77 -8.32 -8.74
C VAL A 236 22.53 -7.13 -9.32
N ALA A 237 23.11 -7.30 -10.50
CA ALA A 237 23.68 -6.18 -11.25
C ALA A 237 22.57 -5.28 -11.80
N ILE A 238 22.53 -4.04 -11.35
CA ILE A 238 21.63 -2.97 -11.82
C ILE A 238 22.38 -1.67 -12.09
#